data_AF-A0AB40B8V7-F1
#
_entry.id   AF-A0AB40B8V7-F1
#
_cell.length_a   1.000
_cell.length_b   1.000
_cell.length_c   1.000
_cell.angle_alpha   90.00
_cell.angle_beta   90.00
_cell.angle_gamma   90.00
#
_symmetry.space_group_name_H-M   'P 1'
#
loop_
_entity.id
_entity.type
_entity.pdbx_description
1 polymer ?
#
loop_
_entity_poly.entity_id
_entity_poly.type
_entity_poly.pdbx_seq_one_letter_code
_entity_poly.pdbx_strand_id
1 'polypeptide(L)'
;MMTLFMALGSAQRFPMTCDKFPRVCRARGSPGPDCCRRTCVNVMIDSFNCGKCGRRCKYGEACCGGNCVNVFYDPKNCGGCKRKCVKGAYCSYGMCSYGS
;
A
#
# COMPACT_ATOMS: atom_id res chain seq x y z
N MET A 1 6.48 -53.29 30.75
CA MET A 1 6.81 -52.02 31.44
C MET A 1 8.13 -51.55 30.84
N MET A 2 8.28 -50.50 30.04
CA MET A 2 7.68 -49.17 30.02
C MET A 2 7.35 -48.76 28.58
N THR A 3 6.29 -47.97 28.45
CA THR A 3 5.83 -47.26 27.25
C THR A 3 6.76 -46.09 26.91
N LEU A 4 7.30 -46.03 25.69
CA LEU A 4 7.91 -44.81 25.16
C LEU A 4 7.03 -44.25 24.03
N PHE A 5 6.01 -43.50 24.41
CA PHE A 5 5.27 -42.64 23.50
C PHE A 5 6.17 -41.46 23.12
N MET A 6 6.75 -41.48 21.91
CA MET A 6 7.27 -40.26 21.29
C MET A 6 6.09 -39.41 20.82
N ALA A 7 5.48 -38.68 21.74
CA ALA A 7 4.66 -37.54 21.38
C ALA A 7 5.51 -36.27 21.48
N LEU A 8 5.23 -35.33 20.55
CA LEU A 8 5.43 -33.88 20.60
C LEU A 8 6.49 -33.34 19.64
N GLY A 9 5.99 -32.79 18.53
CA GLY A 9 6.74 -31.87 17.69
C GLY A 9 6.57 -32.09 16.20
N SER A 10 5.35 -32.31 15.70
CA SER A 10 5.10 -31.88 14.32
C SER A 10 5.41 -30.39 14.29
N ALA A 11 6.54 -30.00 13.68
CA ALA A 11 6.78 -28.63 13.27
C ALA A 11 5.72 -28.32 12.20
N GLN A 12 4.49 -28.09 12.64
CA GLN A 12 3.41 -27.72 11.76
C GLN A 12 3.85 -26.40 11.16
N ARG A 13 4.20 -26.43 9.87
CA ARG A 13 4.35 -25.25 9.03
C ARG A 13 3.00 -24.57 8.99
N PHE A 14 2.70 -23.81 10.03
CA PHE A 14 1.61 -22.86 9.99
C PHE A 14 2.03 -21.79 8.97
N PRO A 15 1.20 -21.51 7.95
CA PRO A 15 1.51 -20.46 7.00
C PRO A 15 1.68 -19.16 7.78
N MET A 16 2.85 -18.53 7.63
CA MET A 16 3.22 -17.27 8.31
C MET A 16 2.50 -16.10 7.62
N THR A 17 1.18 -16.07 7.73
CA THR A 17 0.32 -15.05 7.13
C THR A 17 0.10 -13.90 8.09
N CYS A 18 -0.09 -12.70 7.54
CA CYS A 18 -0.16 -11.48 8.36
C CYS A 18 -1.42 -11.36 9.22
N ASP A 19 -2.50 -12.09 8.89
CA ASP A 19 -3.72 -12.19 9.71
C ASP A 19 -3.43 -12.80 11.09
N LYS A 20 -2.50 -13.75 11.15
CA LYS A 20 -2.07 -14.41 12.40
C LYS A 20 -0.79 -13.80 12.97
N PHE A 21 0.12 -13.36 12.11
CA PHE A 21 1.42 -12.82 12.50
C PHE A 21 1.65 -11.43 11.90
N PRO A 22 1.00 -10.36 12.41
CA PRO A 22 1.06 -9.02 11.81
C PRO A 22 2.48 -8.46 11.66
N ARG A 23 3.43 -8.91 12.49
CA ARG A 23 4.83 -8.48 12.43
C ARG A 23 5.52 -8.86 11.12
N VAL A 24 5.02 -9.86 10.38
CA VAL A 24 5.60 -10.26 9.08
C VAL A 24 5.57 -9.10 8.09
N CYS A 25 4.57 -8.21 8.15
CA CYS A 25 4.48 -7.06 7.27
C CYS A 25 5.53 -5.98 7.55
N ARG A 26 6.15 -5.99 8.73
CA ARG A 26 7.25 -5.07 9.09
C ARG A 26 8.62 -5.66 8.79
N ALA A 27 8.68 -6.89 8.28
CA ALA A 27 9.93 -7.49 7.84
C ALA A 27 10.50 -6.70 6.65
N ARG A 28 11.83 -6.64 6.57
CA ARG A 28 12.53 -6.00 5.45
C ARG A 28 12.13 -6.68 4.14
N GLY A 29 11.76 -5.88 3.13
CA GLY A 29 11.32 -6.37 1.82
C GLY A 29 9.82 -6.70 1.72
N SER A 30 9.06 -6.60 2.81
CA SER A 30 7.59 -6.64 2.74
C SER A 30 7.06 -5.47 1.89
N PRO A 31 5.99 -5.66 1.10
CA PRO A 31 5.37 -4.59 0.31
C PRO A 31 4.81 -3.43 1.15
N GLY A 32 4.58 -3.64 2.44
CA GLY A 32 4.22 -2.59 3.38
C GLY A 32 3.83 -3.12 4.75
N PRO A 33 3.59 -2.21 5.73
CA PRO A 33 3.39 -2.58 7.12
C PRO A 33 1.95 -3.04 7.45
N ASP A 34 1.00 -2.85 6.53
CA ASP A 34 -0.42 -3.04 6.79
C ASP A 34 -0.86 -4.42 6.29
N CYS A 35 -1.56 -5.17 7.15
CA CYS A 35 -2.11 -6.46 6.76
C CYS A 35 -3.51 -6.29 6.18
N CYS A 36 -3.66 -6.55 4.89
CA CYS A 36 -4.95 -6.65 4.23
C CYS A 36 -5.28 -8.12 3.95
N ARG A 37 -6.04 -8.72 4.88
CA ARG A 37 -6.33 -10.16 4.94
C ARG A 37 -5.06 -10.98 5.13
N ARG A 38 -4.43 -11.45 4.05
CA ARG A 38 -3.20 -12.27 4.09
C ARG A 38 -2.05 -11.64 3.31
N THR A 39 -2.25 -10.44 2.79
CA THR A 39 -1.28 -9.72 1.98
C THR A 39 -0.84 -8.47 2.72
N CYS A 40 0.47 -8.29 2.81
CA CYS A 40 1.05 -7.05 3.31
C CYS A 40 1.01 -5.99 2.21
N VAL A 41 0.50 -4.81 2.52
CA VAL A 41 0.42 -3.66 1.63
C VAL A 41 0.83 -2.40 2.38
N ASN A 42 1.01 -1.31 1.65
CA ASN A 42 1.22 0.01 2.26
C ASN A 42 0.02 0.89 1.94
N VAL A 43 -0.86 1.09 2.92
CA VAL A 43 -2.09 1.87 2.70
C VAL A 43 -1.80 3.34 2.39
N MET A 44 -0.57 3.81 2.58
CA MET A 44 -0.19 5.19 2.33
C MET A 44 0.14 5.47 0.86
N ILE A 45 0.44 4.44 0.06
CA ILE A 45 0.90 4.58 -1.33
C ILE A 45 0.26 3.58 -2.30
N ASP A 46 -0.41 2.53 -1.81
CA ASP A 46 -1.08 1.55 -2.66
C ASP A 46 -2.46 2.06 -3.12
N SER A 47 -2.59 2.31 -4.43
CA SER A 47 -3.84 2.76 -5.06
C SER A 47 -4.99 1.76 -4.97
N PHE A 48 -4.75 0.49 -4.61
CA PHE A 48 -5.80 -0.51 -4.37
C PHE A 48 -6.23 -0.60 -2.89
N ASN A 49 -5.46 -0.02 -1.98
CA ASN A 49 -5.65 -0.11 -0.53
C ASN A 49 -5.47 1.25 0.17
N CYS A 50 -5.86 2.34 -0.47
CA CYS A 50 -5.48 3.68 -0.06
C CYS A 50 -6.21 4.17 1.20
N GLY A 51 -5.46 4.34 2.28
CA GLY A 51 -5.94 4.70 3.61
C GLY A 51 -6.71 3.59 4.35
N LYS A 52 -7.15 2.55 3.63
CA LYS A 52 -7.74 1.32 4.19
C LYS A 52 -7.76 0.20 3.16
N CYS A 53 -7.74 -1.04 3.62
CA CYS A 53 -7.83 -2.21 2.77
C CYS A 53 -9.03 -2.16 1.81
N GLY A 54 -8.80 -2.44 0.53
CA GLY A 54 -9.81 -2.46 -0.51
C GLY A 54 -10.34 -1.08 -0.96
N ARG A 55 -9.85 0.03 -0.40
CA ARG A 55 -10.18 1.37 -0.91
C ARG A 55 -9.34 1.65 -2.16
N ARG A 56 -9.93 1.35 -3.31
CA ARG A 56 -9.32 1.63 -4.62
C ARG A 56 -9.53 3.10 -5.00
N CYS A 57 -8.44 3.75 -5.41
CA CYS A 57 -8.51 5.07 -6.03
C CYS A 57 -9.11 4.99 -7.44
N LYS A 58 -9.80 6.06 -7.85
CA LYS A 58 -10.43 6.13 -9.17
C LYS A 58 -9.37 6.29 -10.26
N TYR A 59 -9.80 6.11 -11.51
CA TYR A 59 -8.96 6.44 -12.65
C TYR A 59 -8.53 7.92 -12.59
N GLY A 60 -7.26 8.19 -12.85
CA GLY A 60 -6.67 9.52 -12.72
C GLY A 60 -6.31 9.93 -11.29
N GLU A 61 -6.47 9.05 -10.29
CA GLU A 61 -6.04 9.27 -8.92
C GLU A 61 -4.84 8.40 -8.54
N ALA A 62 -3.99 8.92 -7.65
CA ALA A 62 -2.93 8.16 -6.98
C ALA A 62 -3.14 8.16 -5.46
N CYS A 63 -2.65 7.13 -4.77
CA CYS A 63 -2.64 7.13 -3.31
C CYS A 63 -1.51 8.00 -2.78
N CYS A 64 -1.86 9.16 -2.24
CA CYS A 64 -0.93 10.14 -1.68
C CYS A 64 -1.17 10.25 -0.18
N GLY A 65 -0.34 9.56 0.60
CA GLY A 65 -0.40 9.62 2.05
C GLY A 65 -1.73 9.11 2.61
N GLY A 66 -2.26 8.03 2.02
CA GLY A 66 -3.52 7.40 2.45
C GLY A 66 -4.78 8.07 1.89
N ASN A 67 -4.63 9.08 1.03
CA ASN A 67 -5.74 9.72 0.34
C ASN A 67 -5.62 9.56 -1.17
N CYS A 68 -6.73 9.24 -1.81
CA CYS A 68 -6.78 9.27 -3.27
C CYS A 68 -6.80 10.73 -3.73
N VAL A 69 -5.79 11.11 -4.49
CA VAL A 69 -5.61 12.48 -4.99
C VAL A 69 -5.61 12.45 -6.50
N ASN A 70 -6.37 13.35 -7.12
CA ASN A 70 -6.46 13.46 -8.58
C ASN A 70 -5.15 13.97 -9.16
N VAL A 71 -4.37 13.08 -9.78
CA VAL A 71 -3.08 13.45 -10.38
C VAL A 71 -3.22 13.98 -11.80
N PHE A 72 -4.42 13.97 -12.38
CA PHE A 72 -4.66 14.47 -13.73
C PHE A 72 -4.92 15.96 -13.78
N TYR A 73 -5.51 16.52 -12.72
CA TYR A 73 -5.99 17.90 -12.70
C TYR A 73 -5.64 18.68 -11.43
N ASP A 74 -5.04 18.04 -10.42
CA ASP A 74 -4.55 18.79 -9.25
C ASP A 74 -3.17 19.40 -9.55
N PRO A 75 -3.05 20.74 -9.67
CA PRO A 75 -1.76 21.39 -9.90
C PRO A 75 -0.78 21.24 -8.73
N LYS A 76 -1.20 20.76 -7.56
CA LYS A 76 -0.31 20.42 -6.43
C LYS A 76 0.23 18.98 -6.51
N ASN A 77 -0.36 18.12 -7.34
CA ASN A 77 -0.07 16.70 -7.42
C ASN A 77 -0.07 16.20 -8.88
N CYS A 78 0.41 17.01 -9.82
CA CYS A 78 0.27 16.75 -11.25
C CYS A 78 1.18 15.61 -11.71
N GLY A 79 0.57 14.53 -12.23
CA GLY A 79 1.26 13.30 -12.61
C GLY A 79 1.78 12.46 -11.43
N GLY A 80 1.52 12.87 -10.18
CA GLY A 80 1.97 12.16 -8.99
C GLY A 80 1.95 13.00 -7.73
N CYS A 81 2.04 12.33 -6.58
CA CYS A 81 2.00 12.99 -5.27
C CYS A 81 3.10 14.05 -5.11
N LYS A 82 2.74 15.22 -4.58
CA LYS A 82 3.64 16.35 -4.31
C LYS A 82 4.39 16.88 -5.55
N ARG A 83 3.88 16.60 -6.76
CA ARG A 83 4.39 17.15 -8.02
C ARG A 83 3.67 18.45 -8.38
N LYS A 84 4.02 19.52 -7.65
CA LYS A 84 3.40 20.82 -7.85
C LYS A 84 3.87 21.45 -9.18
N CYS A 85 2.95 21.95 -9.98
CA CYS A 85 3.25 22.77 -11.14
C CYS A 85 3.81 24.15 -10.74
N VAL A 86 4.55 24.78 -11.65
CA VAL A 86 5.00 26.17 -11.46
C VAL A 86 3.79 27.10 -11.27
N LYS A 87 4.00 28.24 -10.62
CA LYS A 87 2.91 29.19 -10.35
C LYS A 87 2.26 29.63 -11.66
N GLY A 88 0.92 29.54 -11.73
CA GLY A 88 0.15 29.90 -12.92
C GLY A 88 -0.05 28.75 -13.93
N ALA A 89 0.71 27.65 -13.83
CA ALA A 89 0.50 26.49 -14.69
C ALA A 89 -0.71 25.65 -14.22
N TYR A 90 -1.48 25.16 -15.19
CA TYR A 90 -2.58 24.23 -14.96
C TYR A 90 -2.08 22.78 -15.12
N CYS A 91 -2.75 21.85 -14.44
CA CYS A 91 -2.51 20.42 -14.64
C CYS A 91 -3.56 19.86 -15.60
N SER A 92 -3.12 19.21 -16.66
CA SER A 92 -4.01 18.55 -17.62
C SER A 92 -3.46 17.17 -17.97
N TYR A 93 -4.27 16.13 -17.76
CA TYR A 93 -3.92 14.73 -18.00
C TYR A 93 -2.58 14.31 -17.38
N GLY A 94 -2.23 14.89 -16.22
CA GLY A 94 -1.01 14.56 -15.49
C GLY A 94 0.24 15.32 -15.96
N MET A 95 0.08 16.33 -16.81
CA MET A 95 1.15 17.20 -17.27
C MET A 95 0.87 18.65 -16.87
N CYS A 96 1.89 19.31 -16.34
CA CYS A 96 1.83 20.75 -16.10
C CYS A 96 1.93 21.47 -17.45
N SER A 97 1.09 22.48 -17.65
CA SER A 97 1.24 23.38 -18.78
C SER A 97 2.53 24.21 -18.64
N TYR A 98 3.06 24.68 -19.77
CA TYR A 98 4.03 25.76 -19.77
C TYR A 98 3.28 27.03 -19.38
N GLY A 99 3.35 27.41 -18.10
CA GLY A 99 2.77 28.69 -17.65
C GLY A 99 3.46 29.84 -18.40
N SER A 100 2.66 30.69 -19.03
CA SER A 100 3.07 31.99 -19.59
C SER A 100 3.18 33.04 -18.50
#